data_AF-A0AAE7J4M9-F1
#
_entry.id   AF-A0AAE7J4M9-F1
#
_cell.length_a   1.000
_cell.length_b   1.000
_cell.length_c   1.000
_cell.angle_alpha   90.00
_cell.angle_beta   90.00
_cell.angle_gamma   90.00
#
_symmetry.space_group_name_H-M   'P 1'
#
loop_
_entity.id
_entity.type
_entity.pdbx_description
1 polymer ?
#
loop_
_entity_poly.entity_id
_entity_poly.type
_entity_poly.pdbx_seq_one_letter_code
_entity_poly.pdbx_strand_id
1 'polypeptide(L)'
;MAPLIRFTVPFILGLLHLIGPVPADLGVQQGQLSPCPSPAHCARQVWSVQNPTQALQGLADQLSQAPRTAVVERSDTYLHATCSSRLFGFVDDLELYADQERQQLQARSVSRLGDSDLGVNARRLEELHQQLSSS
;
A
#
# COMPACT_ATOMS: atom_id res chain seq x y z
N MET A 1 -16.48 -49.50 -27.32
CA MET A 1 -16.16 -48.83 -26.05
C MET A 1 -15.36 -47.58 -26.37
N ALA A 2 -15.99 -46.40 -26.37
CA ALA A 2 -15.33 -45.13 -26.67
C ALA A 2 -14.97 -44.43 -25.33
N PRO A 3 -13.78 -43.83 -25.18
CA PRO A 3 -13.44 -43.12 -23.97
C PRO A 3 -14.16 -41.77 -23.93
N LEU A 4 -14.84 -41.52 -22.81
CA LEU A 4 -15.43 -40.24 -22.47
C LEU A 4 -14.30 -39.23 -22.27
N ILE A 5 -14.15 -38.26 -23.18
CA ILE A 5 -13.20 -37.15 -23.02
C ILE A 5 -13.68 -36.30 -21.85
N ARG A 6 -13.00 -36.40 -20.71
CA ARG A 6 -13.19 -35.48 -19.59
C ARG A 6 -12.55 -34.15 -19.97
N PHE A 7 -13.36 -33.20 -20.42
CA PHE A 7 -12.97 -31.80 -20.46
C PHE A 7 -12.83 -31.29 -19.02
N THR A 8 -11.63 -31.41 -18.44
CA THR A 8 -11.25 -30.52 -17.34
C THR A 8 -11.14 -29.13 -17.93
N VAL A 9 -12.20 -28.33 -17.80
CA VAL A 9 -12.13 -26.89 -18.03
C VAL A 9 -11.17 -26.35 -16.98
N PRO A 10 -9.97 -25.85 -17.33
CA PRO A 10 -9.21 -25.07 -16.38
C PRO A 10 -10.05 -23.83 -16.12
N PHE A 11 -10.50 -23.67 -14.88
CA PHE A 11 -11.08 -22.41 -14.42
C PHE A 11 -9.92 -21.40 -14.39
N ILE A 12 -9.50 -20.92 -15.56
CA ILE A 12 -8.63 -19.76 -15.68
C ILE A 12 -9.53 -18.60 -15.26
N LEU A 13 -9.58 -18.37 -13.96
CA LEU A 13 -10.11 -17.17 -13.35
C LEU A 13 -9.29 -16.03 -13.97
N GLY A 14 -9.82 -15.44 -15.05
CA GLY A 14 -9.17 -14.34 -15.74
C GLY A 14 -8.88 -13.26 -14.72
N LEU A 15 -7.60 -13.02 -14.43
CA LEU A 15 -7.21 -11.90 -13.58
C LEU A 15 -7.54 -10.62 -14.33
N LEU A 16 -8.72 -10.06 -14.03
CA LEU A 16 -9.01 -8.66 -14.26
C LEU A 16 -8.02 -7.84 -13.42
N HIS A 17 -6.83 -7.62 -13.96
CA HIS A 17 -5.85 -6.69 -13.41
C HIS A 17 -6.33 -5.28 -13.74
N LEU A 18 -7.31 -4.80 -12.98
CA LEU A 18 -7.72 -3.40 -12.97
C LEU A 18 -6.61 -2.59 -12.28
N ILE A 19 -5.51 -2.38 -13.01
CA ILE A 19 -4.35 -1.60 -12.58
C ILE A 19 -4.46 -0.25 -13.25
N GLY A 20 -4.86 0.77 -12.50
CA GLY A 20 -4.75 2.16 -12.95
C GLY A 20 -3.28 2.59 -13.11
N PRO A 21 -3.01 3.77 -13.68
CA PRO A 21 -1.66 4.30 -13.76
C PRO A 21 -1.08 4.54 -12.35
N VAL A 22 0.25 4.43 -12.23
CA VAL A 22 0.95 4.87 -11.01
C VAL A 22 0.75 6.38 -10.84
N PRO A 23 0.40 6.89 -9.65
CA PRO A 23 0.28 8.33 -9.42
C PRO A 23 1.58 9.05 -9.78
N ALA A 24 1.49 10.14 -10.53
CA ALA A 24 2.67 10.92 -10.93
C ALA A 24 3.29 11.72 -9.78
N ASP A 25 2.61 11.77 -8.63
CA ASP A 25 2.97 12.54 -7.44
C ASP A 25 3.54 11.68 -6.31
N LEU A 26 3.93 10.42 -6.57
CA LEU A 26 4.66 9.61 -5.61
C LEU A 26 6.04 10.22 -5.29
N GLY A 27 6.58 9.84 -4.15
CA GLY A 27 7.84 10.32 -3.62
C GLY A 27 7.70 11.52 -2.68
N VAL A 28 8.83 11.88 -2.10
CA VAL A 28 8.92 12.98 -1.15
C VAL A 28 9.18 14.29 -1.89
N GLN A 29 8.31 15.27 -1.69
CA GLN A 29 8.42 16.60 -2.27
C GLN A 29 8.56 17.62 -1.14
N GLN A 30 9.68 18.35 -1.12
CA GLN A 30 9.97 19.36 -0.09
C GLN A 30 9.83 18.81 1.35
N GLY A 31 10.28 17.57 1.57
CA GLY A 31 10.22 16.90 2.87
C GLY A 31 8.83 16.40 3.27
N GLN A 32 7.89 16.29 2.33
CA GLN A 32 6.54 15.77 2.60
C GLN A 32 6.07 14.79 1.55
N LEU A 33 5.23 13.84 1.95
CA LEU A 33 4.42 13.07 1.02
C LEU A 33 3.31 13.96 0.44
N SER A 34 2.96 13.72 -0.82
CA SER A 34 1.90 14.45 -1.53
C SER A 34 0.55 14.39 -0.77
N PRO A 35 -0.27 15.45 -0.84
CA PRO A 35 -1.60 15.42 -0.25
C PRO A 35 -2.50 14.39 -0.94
N CYS A 36 -3.59 14.01 -0.27
CA CYS A 36 -4.64 13.23 -0.92
C CYS A 36 -5.48 14.14 -1.82
N PRO A 37 -5.67 13.79 -3.12
CA PRO A 37 -6.54 14.56 -4.00
C PRO A 37 -8.02 14.47 -3.59
N SER A 38 -8.42 13.36 -2.97
CA SER A 38 -9.76 13.13 -2.42
C SER A 38 -9.68 12.10 -1.29
N PRO A 39 -10.49 12.24 -0.22
CA PRO A 39 -10.60 11.20 0.82
C PRO A 39 -11.32 9.94 0.34
N ALA A 40 -11.94 9.95 -0.85
CA ALA A 40 -12.74 8.81 -1.33
C ALA A 40 -11.91 7.57 -1.67
N HIS A 41 -10.64 7.75 -2.05
CA HIS A 41 -9.72 6.68 -2.49
C HIS A 41 -8.25 6.96 -2.09
N CYS A 42 -8.04 7.85 -1.12
CA CYS A 42 -6.72 8.16 -0.57
C CYS A 42 -6.83 8.49 0.91
N ALA A 43 -5.85 8.05 1.69
CA ALA A 43 -5.65 8.47 3.07
C ALA A 43 -4.21 8.92 3.29
N ARG A 44 -4.03 9.93 4.13
CA ARG A 44 -2.73 10.41 4.59
C ARG A 44 -2.77 10.60 6.10
N GLN A 45 -1.71 10.18 6.78
CA GLN A 45 -1.54 10.36 8.22
C GLN A 45 -0.09 10.76 8.52
N VAL A 46 0.11 11.33 9.71
CA VAL A 46 1.43 11.67 10.24
C VAL A 46 1.46 11.17 11.68
N TRP A 47 2.46 10.36 12.01
CA TRP A 47 2.61 9.76 13.33
C TRP A 47 3.88 10.29 14.00
N SER A 48 3.74 10.77 15.23
CA SER A 48 4.90 11.17 16.03
C SER A 48 5.62 9.93 16.55
N VAL A 49 6.90 9.78 16.19
CA VAL A 49 7.71 8.61 16.56
C VAL A 49 9.11 9.05 16.99
N GLN A 50 9.68 8.39 18.00
CA GLN A 50 10.98 8.79 18.54
C GLN A 50 12.13 8.59 17.54
N ASN A 51 12.10 7.47 16.81
CA ASN A 51 13.08 7.12 15.77
C ASN A 51 12.36 6.76 14.46
N PRO A 52 12.11 7.75 13.57
CA PRO A 52 11.39 7.53 12.32
C PRO A 52 11.99 6.47 11.40
N THR A 53 13.31 6.39 11.30
CA THR A 53 14.01 5.40 10.46
C THR A 53 13.83 3.98 11.01
N GLN A 54 13.94 3.80 12.32
CA GLN A 54 13.70 2.49 12.95
C GLN A 54 12.22 2.07 12.80
N ALA A 55 11.29 3.01 12.99
CA ALA A 55 9.87 2.77 12.79
C ALA A 55 9.56 2.35 11.34
N LEU A 56 10.14 3.05 10.37
CA LEU A 56 10.04 2.72 8.94
C LEU A 56 10.60 1.32 8.66
N GLN A 57 11.77 0.98 9.19
CA GLN A 57 12.39 -0.34 9.01
C GLN A 57 11.50 -1.46 9.56
N GLY A 58 10.94 -1.30 10.76
CA GLY A 58 10.01 -2.28 11.35
C GLY A 58 8.78 -2.51 10.48
N LEU A 59 8.14 -1.43 10.02
CA LEU A 59 6.98 -1.55 9.11
C LEU A 59 7.37 -2.14 7.75
N ALA A 60 8.55 -1.78 7.21
CA ALA A 60 9.04 -2.32 5.94
C ALA A 60 9.20 -3.85 5.99
N ASP A 61 9.70 -4.38 7.10
CA ASP A 61 9.92 -5.82 7.28
C ASP A 61 8.58 -6.55 7.43
N GLN A 62 7.59 -5.95 8.11
CA GLN A 62 6.22 -6.46 8.19
C GLN A 62 5.52 -6.44 6.82
N LEU A 63 5.60 -5.32 6.08
CA LEU A 63 5.00 -5.15 4.76
C LEU A 63 5.59 -6.14 3.74
N SER A 64 6.88 -6.47 3.85
CA SER A 64 7.54 -7.47 2.99
C SER A 64 6.98 -8.89 3.16
N GLN A 65 6.31 -9.17 4.28
CA GLN A 65 5.69 -10.45 4.59
C GLN A 65 4.15 -10.40 4.45
N ALA A 66 3.59 -9.21 4.24
CA ALA A 66 2.15 -9.02 4.18
C ALA A 66 1.57 -9.61 2.87
N PRO A 67 0.46 -10.35 2.94
CA PRO A 67 -0.16 -10.92 1.76
C PRO A 67 -0.65 -9.80 0.84
N ARG A 68 -0.46 -9.98 -0.49
CA ARG A 68 -0.87 -9.03 -1.52
C ARG A 68 -0.17 -7.66 -1.45
N THR A 69 0.96 -7.58 -0.77
CA THR A 69 1.82 -6.41 -0.72
C THR A 69 3.14 -6.70 -1.41
N ALA A 70 3.66 -5.73 -2.16
CA ALA A 70 4.99 -5.81 -2.77
C ALA A 70 5.73 -4.48 -2.56
N VAL A 71 6.89 -4.52 -1.92
CA VAL A 71 7.78 -3.36 -1.79
C VAL A 71 8.43 -3.10 -3.15
N VAL A 72 8.21 -1.90 -3.67
CA VAL A 72 8.71 -1.45 -4.99
C VAL A 72 10.00 -0.65 -4.84
N GLU A 73 10.05 0.21 -3.82
CA GLU A 73 11.23 1.03 -3.50
C GLU A 73 11.42 1.08 -1.99
N ARG A 74 12.69 1.02 -1.55
CA ARG A 74 13.07 1.15 -0.14
C ARG A 74 14.41 1.87 -0.04
N SER A 75 14.46 2.89 0.80
CA SER A 75 15.67 3.57 1.26
C SER A 75 15.67 3.67 2.79
N ASP A 76 16.66 4.35 3.35
CA ASP A 76 16.74 4.58 4.80
C ASP A 76 15.63 5.49 5.33
N THR A 77 15.03 6.30 4.46
CA THR A 77 14.02 7.30 4.87
C THR A 77 12.71 7.20 4.11
N TYR A 78 12.61 6.37 3.08
CA TYR A 78 11.41 6.25 2.26
C TYR A 78 11.11 4.80 1.89
N LEU A 79 9.83 4.48 1.81
CA LEU A 79 9.33 3.21 1.29
C LEU A 79 8.13 3.45 0.39
N HIS A 80 8.14 2.81 -0.77
CA HIS A 80 6.98 2.66 -1.64
C HIS A 80 6.65 1.17 -1.76
N ALA A 81 5.40 0.82 -1.49
CA ALA A 81 4.85 -0.50 -1.72
C ALA A 81 3.55 -0.44 -2.50
N THR A 82 3.22 -1.52 -3.18
CA THR A 82 1.90 -1.73 -3.79
C THR A 82 1.10 -2.71 -2.97
N CYS A 83 -0.18 -2.43 -2.77
CA CYS A 83 -1.12 -3.31 -2.07
C CYS A 83 -2.29 -3.66 -3.00
N SER A 84 -2.63 -4.93 -3.16
CA SER A 84 -3.77 -5.36 -4.00
C SER A 84 -4.98 -5.84 -3.19
N SER A 85 -6.17 -5.44 -3.63
CA SER A 85 -7.44 -5.85 -3.01
C SER A 85 -7.77 -7.32 -3.27
N ARG A 86 -8.38 -7.99 -2.29
CA ARG A 86 -8.64 -9.44 -2.33
C ARG A 86 -9.58 -9.89 -3.45
N LEU A 87 -10.63 -9.09 -3.71
CA LEU A 87 -11.78 -9.52 -4.52
C LEU A 87 -11.71 -9.01 -5.96
N PHE A 88 -11.21 -7.79 -6.17
CA PHE A 88 -11.27 -7.11 -7.46
C PHE A 88 -9.90 -6.76 -8.05
N GLY A 89 -8.80 -7.01 -7.33
CA GLY A 89 -7.46 -6.79 -7.83
C GLY A 89 -7.04 -5.32 -7.97
N PHE A 90 -7.83 -4.36 -7.47
CA PHE A 90 -7.42 -2.96 -7.39
C PHE A 90 -6.09 -2.82 -6.67
N VAL A 91 -5.21 -2.00 -7.23
CA VAL A 91 -3.87 -1.72 -6.69
C VAL A 91 -3.88 -0.33 -6.06
N ASP A 92 -3.39 -0.28 -4.84
CA ASP A 92 -3.08 0.94 -4.10
C ASP A 92 -1.55 1.10 -4.01
N ASP A 93 -1.07 2.34 -4.01
CA ASP A 93 0.30 2.71 -3.68
C ASP A 93 0.34 3.20 -2.22
N LEU A 94 1.19 2.56 -1.42
CA LEU A 94 1.49 2.90 -0.04
C LEU A 94 2.88 3.53 0.02
N GLU A 95 2.95 4.75 0.56
CA GLU A 95 4.18 5.50 0.80
C GLU A 95 4.37 5.72 2.29
N LEU A 96 5.60 5.48 2.78
CA LEU A 96 6.04 5.83 4.13
C LEU A 96 7.29 6.69 4.03
N TYR A 97 7.35 7.77 4.81
CA TYR A 97 8.50 8.68 4.85
C TYR A 97 8.89 9.01 6.29
N ALA A 98 10.13 8.67 6.64
CA ALA A 98 10.75 8.93 7.93
C ALA A 98 11.36 10.35 7.95
N ASP A 99 10.59 11.31 8.48
CA ASP A 99 11.02 12.68 8.69
C ASP A 99 11.76 12.80 10.04
N GLN A 100 13.09 12.69 9.98
CA GLN A 100 13.95 12.77 11.15
C GLN A 100 13.94 14.16 11.80
N GLU A 101 13.85 15.22 11.01
CA GLU A 101 13.87 16.61 11.52
C GLU A 101 12.65 16.90 12.40
N ARG A 102 11.49 16.35 12.04
CA ARG A 102 10.22 16.56 12.76
C ARG A 102 9.86 15.42 13.72
N GLN A 103 10.68 14.37 13.79
CA GLN A 103 10.39 13.14 14.53
C GLN A 103 9.02 12.55 14.15
N GLN A 104 8.78 12.45 12.84
CA GLN A 104 7.51 12.02 12.27
C GLN A 104 7.71 10.89 11.27
N LEU A 105 6.76 9.97 11.24
CA LEU A 105 6.57 9.04 10.13
C LEU A 105 5.32 9.49 9.37
N GLN A 106 5.52 10.00 8.16
CA GLN A 106 4.42 10.33 7.26
C GLN A 106 4.00 9.08 6.50
N ALA A 107 2.69 8.90 6.33
CA ALA A 107 2.14 7.77 5.61
C ALA A 107 1.05 8.22 4.64
N ARG A 108 1.04 7.66 3.43
CA ARG A 108 0.01 7.90 2.42
C ARG A 108 -0.34 6.59 1.75
N SER A 109 -1.62 6.33 1.55
CA SER A 109 -2.11 5.16 0.81
C SER A 109 -3.16 5.64 -0.19
N VAL A 110 -2.97 5.34 -1.47
CA VAL A 110 -3.81 5.88 -2.56
C VAL A 110 -4.10 4.82 -3.63
N SER A 111 -5.36 4.71 -4.03
CA SER A 111 -5.76 3.80 -5.11
C SER A 111 -5.37 4.36 -6.48
N ARG A 112 -4.90 3.48 -7.39
CA ARG A 112 -4.58 3.87 -8.79
C ARG A 112 -5.81 4.15 -9.65
N LEU A 113 -6.96 3.64 -9.23
CA LEU A 113 -8.19 3.55 -10.02
C LEU A 113 -9.38 3.37 -9.07
N GLY A 114 -10.52 3.90 -9.50
CA GLY A 114 -11.81 3.74 -8.84
C GLY A 114 -12.30 5.04 -8.21
N ASP A 115 -13.61 5.20 -8.14
CA ASP A 115 -14.21 6.40 -7.55
C ASP A 115 -14.10 6.41 -6.02
N SER A 116 -14.12 5.21 -5.41
CA SER A 116 -13.92 5.04 -3.98
C SER A 116 -13.27 3.70 -3.63
N ASP A 117 -12.52 3.68 -2.53
CA ASP A 117 -11.89 2.51 -1.93
C ASP A 117 -12.67 1.94 -0.73
N LEU A 118 -13.83 2.50 -0.39
CA LEU A 118 -14.61 2.14 0.81
C LEU A 118 -13.80 2.18 2.11
N GLY A 119 -12.88 3.14 2.22
CA GLY A 119 -12.00 3.36 3.37
C GLY A 119 -10.90 2.32 3.53
N VAL A 120 -10.57 1.54 2.49
CA VAL A 120 -9.47 0.57 2.52
C VAL A 120 -8.13 1.24 2.84
N ASN A 121 -7.82 2.37 2.20
CA ASN A 121 -6.56 3.08 2.44
C ASN A 121 -6.47 3.63 3.86
N ALA A 122 -7.58 4.18 4.40
CA ALA A 122 -7.61 4.68 5.77
C ALA A 122 -7.38 3.55 6.80
N ARG A 123 -8.10 2.43 6.65
CA ARG A 123 -7.92 1.25 7.51
C ARG A 123 -6.50 0.69 7.46
N ARG A 124 -5.88 0.66 6.27
CA ARG A 124 -4.48 0.23 6.12
C ARG A 124 -3.54 1.09 6.97
N LEU A 125 -3.70 2.41 6.93
CA LEU A 125 -2.87 3.31 7.74
C LEU A 125 -3.12 3.13 9.24
N GLU A 126 -4.38 2.91 9.65
CA GLU A 126 -4.71 2.60 11.05
C GLU A 126 -4.06 1.30 11.53
N GLU A 127 -4.10 0.23 10.72
CA GLU A 127 -3.46 -1.06 11.03
C GLU A 127 -1.95 -0.92 11.20
N LEU A 128 -1.29 -0.16 10.32
CA LEU A 128 0.15 0.12 10.41
C LEU A 128 0.48 0.94 11.66
N HIS A 129 -0.35 1.93 11.99
CA HIS A 129 -0.16 2.74 13.20
C HIS A 129 -0.28 1.90 14.48
N GLN A 130 -1.17 0.92 14.52
CA GLN A 130 -1.29 -0.01 15.65
C GLN A 130 -0.04 -0.89 15.82
N GLN A 131 0.61 -1.28 14.72
CA GLN A 131 1.86 -2.06 14.75
C GLN A 131 3.03 -1.28 15.35
N LEU A 132 3.08 0.05 15.13
CA LEU A 132 4.06 0.93 15.75
C LEU A 132 3.91 1.03 17.27
N SER A 133 2.67 0.96 17.78
CA SER A 133 2.38 1.11 19.22
C SER A 133 2.60 -0.19 20.01
N SER A 134 2.79 -1.31 19.31
CA SER A 134 2.91 -2.65 19.90
C SER A 134 4.34 -3.17 19.94
N SER A 135 5.32 -2.32 19.57
CA SER A 135 6.74 -2.66 19.39
C SER A 135 7.65 -1.88 20.34
#